data_AF-A0A966CZP2-F1
#
_entry.id   AF-A0A966CZP2-F1
#
_cell.length_a   1.000
_cell.length_b   1.000
_cell.length_c   1.000
_cell.angle_alpha   90.00
_cell.angle_beta   90.00
_cell.angle_gamma   90.00
#
_symmetry.space_group_name_H-M   'P 1'
#
loop_
_entity.id
_entity.type
_entity.pdbx_description
1 polymer ?
#
loop_
_entity_poly.entity_id
_entity_poly.type
_entity_poly.pdbx_seq_one_letter_code
_entity_poly.pdbx_strand_id
1 'polypeptide(L)'
;MHKRGIFHKDFNVTNVLFYCKDGVYDFSLIDNNRMGFGRYSLLKGLRNLRRLTLNSEYLGVIASEYATACGQEEIKVLNILSYMRLRFIHKVLFKLKLKKALRLI
;
A
#
# COMPACT_ATOMS: atom_id res chain seq x y z
N MET A 1 6.47 1.48 10.51
CA MET A 1 5.04 1.43 10.90
C MET A 1 4.56 0.01 11.22
N HIS A 2 4.49 -0.93 10.26
CA HIS A 2 3.87 -2.24 10.47
C HIS A 2 4.49 -3.12 11.57
N LYS A 3 5.82 -3.10 11.75
CA LYS A 3 6.50 -3.82 12.85
C LYS A 3 6.04 -3.37 14.25
N ARG A 4 5.62 -2.11 14.38
CA ARG A 4 5.01 -1.54 15.60
C ARG A 4 3.50 -1.81 15.70
N GLY A 5 2.96 -2.64 14.81
CA GLY A 5 1.56 -3.03 14.79
C GLY A 5 0.60 -1.97 14.26
N ILE A 6 1.10 -0.92 13.61
CA ILE A 6 0.30 0.18 13.06
C ILE A 6 0.03 -0.07 11.58
N PHE A 7 -1.23 0.13 11.13
CA PHE A 7 -1.67 -0.02 9.75
C PHE A 7 -2.58 1.13 9.34
N HIS A 8 -2.22 1.91 8.33
CA HIS A 8 -2.97 3.12 7.92
C HIS A 8 -4.40 2.84 7.42
N LYS A 9 -4.63 1.64 6.87
CA LYS A 9 -5.82 1.20 6.11
C LYS A 9 -6.21 2.01 4.88
N ASP A 10 -5.81 3.28 4.75
CA ASP A 10 -5.95 4.12 3.55
C ASP A 10 -4.58 4.61 3.05
N PHE A 11 -3.60 3.69 3.01
CA PHE A 11 -2.22 3.97 2.61
C PHE A 11 -2.09 4.08 1.08
N ASN A 12 -2.54 5.21 0.52
CA ASN A 12 -2.30 5.58 -0.87
C ASN A 12 -1.23 6.69 -0.93
N VAL A 13 -0.76 7.01 -2.14
CA VAL A 13 0.32 8.01 -2.33
C VAL A 13 -0.15 9.41 -1.94
N THR A 14 -1.43 9.75 -2.12
CA THR A 14 -1.98 11.07 -1.78
C THR A 14 -2.01 11.33 -0.26
N ASN A 15 -1.91 10.28 0.55
CA ASN A 15 -1.85 10.35 2.01
C ASN A 15 -0.41 10.30 2.55
N VAL A 16 0.60 10.37 1.66
CA VAL A 16 2.00 10.48 2.03
C VAL A 16 2.49 11.86 1.63
N LEU A 17 2.74 12.70 2.63
CA LEU A 17 3.44 13.96 2.44
C LEU A 17 4.94 13.72 2.58
N PHE A 18 5.72 14.42 1.78
CA PHE A 18 7.16 14.46 1.94
C PHE A 18 7.67 15.88 1.77
N TYR A 19 8.72 16.21 2.51
CA TYR A 19 9.44 17.46 2.41
C TYR A 19 10.92 17.14 2.26
N CYS A 20 11.62 17.85 1.37
CA CYS A 20 13.05 17.69 1.16
C CYS A 20 13.77 18.94 1.64
N LYS A 21 14.71 18.77 2.58
CA LYS A 21 15.60 19.82 3.06
C LYS A 21 17.03 19.33 3.02
N ASP A 22 17.88 20.01 2.25
CA ASP A 22 19.30 19.70 2.12
C ASP A 22 19.57 18.22 1.76
N GLY A 23 18.72 17.64 0.90
CA GLY A 23 18.81 16.24 0.47
C GLY A 23 18.23 15.22 1.46
N VAL A 24 17.73 15.67 2.62
CA VAL A 24 17.06 14.83 3.62
C VAL A 24 15.55 14.88 3.37
N TYR A 25 14.93 13.71 3.29
CA TYR A 25 13.49 13.57 3.09
C TYR A 25 12.79 13.27 4.42
N ASP A 26 11.88 14.17 4.82
CA ASP A 26 10.96 13.96 5.92
C ASP A 26 9.60 13.50 5.38
N PHE A 27 9.10 12.38 5.89
CA PHE A 27 7.83 11.80 5.47
C PHE A 27 6.78 11.91 6.57
N SER A 28 5.56 12.28 6.18
CA SER A 28 4.39 12.32 7.06
C SER A 28 3.22 11.56 6.44
N LEU A 29 2.48 10.83 7.28
CA LEU A 29 1.24 10.15 6.88
C LEU A 29 0.05 10.95 7.40
N ILE A 30 -0.88 11.30 6.52
CA ILE A 30 -2.09 12.07 6.83
C ILE A 30 -3.35 11.24 6.64
N ASP A 31 -4.50 11.72 7.11
CA ASP A 31 -5.77 10.97 7.08
C ASP A 31 -5.68 9.62 7.82
N ASN A 32 -5.24 9.70 9.08
CA ASN A 32 -5.09 8.55 9.96
C ASN A 32 -6.41 8.09 10.62
N ASN A 33 -7.55 8.66 10.21
CA ASN A 33 -8.88 8.42 10.80
C ASN A 33 -9.31 6.94 10.80
N ARG A 34 -8.73 6.13 9.90
CA ARG A 34 -9.05 4.69 9.77
C ARG A 34 -7.91 3.77 10.14
N MET A 35 -6.90 4.28 10.85
CA MET A 35 -5.79 3.47 11.31
C MET A 35 -6.27 2.24 12.09
N GLY A 36 -5.57 1.12 11.89
CA GLY A 36 -5.76 -0.11 12.62
C GLY A 36 -4.50 -0.48 13.39
N PHE A 37 -4.71 -1.13 14.53
CA PHE A 37 -3.64 -1.63 15.37
C PHE A 37 -3.74 -3.15 15.49
N GLY A 38 -2.60 -3.81 15.65
CA GLY A 38 -2.55 -5.23 15.97
C GLY A 38 -1.25 -5.90 15.58
N ARG A 39 -1.13 -7.21 15.86
CA ARG A 39 0.10 -7.95 15.61
C ARG A 39 0.50 -7.93 14.13
N TYR A 40 1.77 -7.62 13.90
CA TYR A 40 2.41 -7.67 12.58
C TYR A 40 2.37 -9.08 11.97
N SER A 41 2.09 -9.14 10.68
CA SER A 41 2.48 -10.24 9.82
C SER A 41 2.80 -9.70 8.43
N LEU A 42 3.66 -10.41 7.69
CA LEU A 42 4.03 -10.04 6.32
C LEU A 42 2.78 -9.76 5.48
N LEU A 43 1.82 -10.69 5.47
CA LEU A 43 0.59 -10.58 4.69
C LEU A 43 -0.26 -9.35 5.07
N LYS A 44 -0.31 -8.95 6.35
CA LYS A 44 -1.01 -7.73 6.78
C LYS A 44 -0.30 -6.47 6.27
N GLY A 45 1.03 -6.44 6.36
CA GLY A 45 1.83 -5.33 5.86
C GLY A 45 1.69 -5.14 4.34
N LEU A 46 1.84 -6.21 3.57
CA LEU A 46 1.67 -6.18 2.11
C LEU A 46 0.23 -5.82 1.70
N ARG A 47 -0.76 -6.28 2.47
CA ARG A 47 -2.16 -5.88 2.28
C ARG A 47 -2.38 -4.39 2.49
N ASN A 48 -1.61 -3.76 3.37
CA ASN A 48 -1.66 -2.31 3.55
C ASN A 48 -0.99 -1.59 2.37
N LEU A 49 0.16 -2.08 1.91
CA LEU A 49 0.93 -1.51 0.78
C LEU A 49 0.24 -1.62 -0.58
N ARG A 50 -0.60 -2.63 -0.82
CA ARG A 50 -1.30 -2.81 -2.10
C ARG A 50 -2.13 -1.60 -2.53
N ARG A 51 -2.43 -0.68 -1.60
CA ARG A 51 -3.21 0.53 -1.84
C ARG A 51 -2.38 1.66 -2.46
N LEU A 52 -1.05 1.59 -2.41
CA LEU A 52 -0.16 2.54 -3.07
C LEU A 52 -0.41 2.49 -4.58
N THR A 53 -0.87 3.61 -5.14
CA THR A 53 -1.20 3.72 -6.57
C THR A 53 0.06 4.07 -7.34
N LEU A 54 0.89 3.05 -7.55
CA LEU A 54 2.15 3.12 -8.25
C LEU A 54 2.11 2.27 -9.53
N ASN A 55 2.96 2.60 -10.50
CA ASN A 55 3.23 1.73 -11.64
C ASN A 55 4.05 0.50 -11.18
N SER A 56 4.24 -0.48 -12.07
CA SER A 56 4.94 -1.73 -11.73
C SER A 56 6.39 -1.52 -11.30
N GLU A 57 7.09 -0.57 -11.93
CA GLU A 57 8.48 -0.22 -11.62
C GLU A 57 8.62 0.28 -10.17
N TYR A 58 7.88 1.32 -9.80
CA TYR A 58 7.90 1.87 -8.45
C TYR A 58 7.32 0.90 -7.41
N LEU A 59 6.37 0.04 -7.78
CA LEU A 59 5.90 -1.03 -6.91
C LEU A 59 7.01 -2.05 -6.63
N GLY A 60 7.87 -2.31 -7.61
CA GLY A 60 9.09 -3.12 -7.47
C GLY A 60 10.05 -2.54 -6.44
N VAL A 61 10.35 -1.24 -6.54
CA VAL A 61 11.18 -0.53 -5.55
C VAL A 61 10.60 -0.66 -4.14
N ILE A 62 9.30 -0.41 -3.97
CA ILE A 62 8.64 -0.56 -2.66
C ILE A 62 8.71 -2.02 -2.16
N ALA A 63 8.57 -3.01 -3.04
CA ALA A 63 8.67 -4.41 -2.67
C ALA A 63 10.07 -4.76 -2.16
N SER A 64 11.12 -4.33 -2.87
CA SER A 64 12.51 -4.54 -2.49
C SER A 64 12.84 -3.88 -1.15
N GLU A 65 12.54 -2.60 -0.99
CA GLU A 65 12.76 -1.86 0.26
C GLU A 65 11.99 -2.46 1.43
N TYR A 66 10.75 -2.91 1.19
CA TYR A 66 9.95 -3.55 2.23
C TYR A 66 10.49 -4.94 2.60
N ALA A 67 11.00 -5.70 1.63
CA ALA A 67 11.62 -7.00 1.85
C ALA A 67 12.84 -6.86 2.77
N THR A 68 13.74 -5.91 2.46
CA THR A 68 14.88 -5.54 3.29
C THR A 68 14.43 -5.12 4.70
N ALA A 69 13.48 -4.20 4.80
CA ALA A 69 12.99 -3.70 6.09
C ALA A 69 12.35 -4.79 6.96
N CYS A 70 11.81 -5.87 6.37
CA CYS A 70 11.18 -6.97 7.10
C CYS A 70 11.99 -8.27 7.16
N GLY A 71 13.20 -8.31 6.59
CA GLY A 71 14.05 -9.50 6.55
C GLY A 71 13.39 -10.66 5.79
N GLN A 72 12.82 -10.38 4.63
CA GLN A 72 12.24 -11.39 3.74
C GLN A 72 12.91 -11.33 2.38
N GLU A 73 12.78 -12.41 1.60
CA GLU A 73 13.25 -12.46 0.23
C GLU A 73 12.45 -11.50 -0.67
N GLU A 74 13.16 -10.75 -1.52
CA GLU A 74 12.56 -9.75 -2.41
C GLU A 74 11.54 -10.34 -3.37
N ILE A 75 11.89 -11.41 -4.10
CA ILE A 75 10.99 -12.06 -5.06
C ILE A 75 9.69 -12.53 -4.39
N LYS A 76 9.78 -13.09 -3.17
CA LYS A 76 8.60 -13.49 -2.39
C LYS A 76 7.70 -12.29 -2.07
N VAL A 77 8.28 -11.18 -1.62
CA VAL A 77 7.53 -9.96 -1.29
C VAL A 77 6.88 -9.35 -2.53
N LEU A 78 7.64 -9.23 -3.61
CA LEU A 78 7.18 -8.70 -4.90
C LEU A 78 6.00 -9.52 -5.45
N ASN A 79 6.13 -10.85 -5.48
CA ASN A 79 5.07 -11.72 -5.98
C ASN A 79 3.78 -11.58 -5.17
N ILE A 80 3.86 -11.59 -3.84
CA ILE A 80 2.69 -11.44 -2.98
C ILE A 80 2.07 -10.05 -3.13
N LEU A 81 2.88 -8.99 -3.15
CA LEU A 81 2.41 -7.62 -3.27
C LEU A 81 1.72 -7.39 -4.62
N SER A 82 2.33 -7.83 -5.71
CA SER A 82 1.78 -7.76 -7.07
C SER A 82 0.46 -8.50 -7.17
N TYR A 83 0.37 -9.73 -6.65
CA TYR A 83 -0.88 -10.48 -6.60
C TYR A 83 -1.98 -9.74 -5.81
N MET A 84 -1.64 -9.21 -4.63
CA MET A 84 -2.59 -8.46 -3.82
C MET A 84 -3.05 -7.17 -4.50
N ARG A 85 -2.15 -6.50 -5.23
CA ARG A 85 -2.43 -5.28 -5.99
C ARG A 85 -3.39 -5.55 -7.15
N LEU A 86 -3.13 -6.58 -7.96
CA LEU A 86 -4.00 -6.98 -9.07
C LEU A 86 -5.42 -7.28 -8.58
N ARG A 87 -5.56 -8.08 -7.52
CA ARG A 87 -6.88 -8.36 -6.92
C ARG A 87 -7.58 -7.12 -6.39
N PHE A 88 -6.82 -6.19 -5.79
CA PHE A 88 -7.38 -4.94 -5.29
C PHE A 88 -7.91 -4.08 -6.44
N ILE A 89 -7.12 -3.89 -7.50
CA ILE A 89 -7.52 -3.13 -8.69
C ILE A 89 -8.76 -3.76 -9.31
N HIS A 90 -8.77 -5.08 -9.52
CA HIS A 90 -9.91 -5.78 -10.08
C HIS A 90 -11.20 -5.54 -9.28
N LYS A 91 -11.11 -5.63 -7.94
CA LYS A 91 -12.24 -5.31 -7.04
C LYS A 91 -12.71 -3.86 -7.16
N VAL A 92 -11.79 -2.90 -7.27
CA VAL A 92 -12.13 -1.49 -7.44
C VAL A 92 -12.83 -1.25 -8.78
N LEU A 93 -12.28 -1.77 -9.88
CA LEU A 93 -12.85 -1.64 -11.22
C LEU A 93 -14.24 -2.27 -11.29
N PHE A 94 -14.43 -3.45 -10.69
CA PHE A 94 -15.74 -4.09 -10.59
C PHE A 94 -16.76 -3.20 -9.86
N LYS A 95 -16.38 -2.62 -8.70
CA LYS A 95 -17.24 -1.70 -7.95
C LYS A 95 -17.61 -0.46 -8.77
N LEU A 96 -16.68 0.08 -9.57
CA LEU A 96 -16.94 1.22 -10.45
C LEU A 96 -17.93 0.86 -11.56
N LYS A 97 -17.75 -0.30 -12.21
CA LYS A 97 -18.69 -0.81 -13.23
C LYS A 97 -20.10 -0.97 -12.65
N LEU A 98 -20.20 -1.58 -11.47
CA LEU A 98 -21.49 -1.76 -10.78
C LEU A 98 -22.16 -0.42 -10.47
N LYS A 99 -21.41 0.55 -9.93
CA LYS A 99 -21.93 1.91 -9.69
C LYS A 99 -22.40 2.61 -10.96
N LYS A 100 -21.71 2.41 -12.09
CA LYS A 100 -22.12 2.98 -13.37
C LYS A 100 -23.43 2.37 -13.85
N ALA A 101 -23.58 1.04 -13.76
CA ALA A 101 -24.81 0.35 -14.14
C ALA A 101 -26.01 0.83 -13.29
N LEU A 102 -25.84 0.95 -11.97
CA LEU A 102 -26.88 1.43 -11.06
C LEU A 102 -27.24 2.91 -11.22
N ARG A 103 -26.43 3.71 -11.91
CA ARG A 103 -26.75 5.11 -12.25
C ARG A 103 -27.47 5.25 -13.59
N LEU A 104 -27.51 4.19 -14.39
CA LEU A 104 -28.16 4.12 -15.70
C LEU A 104 -29.54 3.43 -15.61
N ILE A 105 -29.88 2.91 -14.44
CA ILE A 105 -31.20 2.42 -14.03
C ILE A 105 -31.80 3.50 -13.13
#